data_AF-A0A6U9W6J0-F1
#
_entry.id   AF-A0A6U9W6J0-F1
#
_cell.length_a   1.000
_cell.length_b   1.000
_cell.length_c   1.000
_cell.angle_alpha   90.00
_cell.angle_beta   90.00
_cell.angle_gamma   90.00
#
_symmetry.space_group_name_H-M   'P 1'
#
loop_
_entity.id
_entity.type
_entity.pdbx_description
1 polymer ?
#
loop_
_entity_poly.entity_id
_entity_poly.type
_entity_poly.pdbx_seq_one_letter_code
_entity_poly.pdbx_strand_id
1 'polypeptide(L)'
;MPPAIVASGLLDETMTIKRVHSLDEPKSPTSTTMNTIDSPVKKKGRKDKDDEIPQPEFTTTEHIPITTHTNAFGVDPVPVLWSHPNPQIRGPIISTVRHAAQRNAIGAHQGSYCIYTGLAVAAGKLDPDYVPNLKGTSPVFKIGPHPSWADPKKISALDPFGHATTEVYGDWLKKGWDIRPTMAVTQAHLDLPECREALAAGRLKADGKILKASGQSIVSKAAIEPVWYLPEIARRFETTETHLRRSIFRMTNGMYPELITRPDIKVFLPPIGGLTIYIWGDPETIPDENIELTCRVHDECNGSDVFGSDICTCRPYLTHAIEECIKTAQKGGCGIVIYFRKEGRSLGEVTKYLVYNTRKRQEGGDSAERYFECTEQVAGKYQWNTPPWTGVHIHTQLCFVQIVAIVF
;
A
#
# COMPACT_ATOMS: atom_id res chain seq x y z
N MET A 1 18.86 45.08 19.78
CA MET A 1 19.32 44.12 18.76
C MET A 1 20.31 43.16 19.38
N PRO A 2 19.97 41.88 19.51
CA PRO A 2 20.92 40.78 19.58
C PRO A 2 20.88 39.93 18.29
N PRO A 3 21.95 39.18 17.97
CA PRO A 3 22.28 38.80 16.60
C PRO A 3 21.74 37.43 16.15
N ALA A 4 21.61 37.30 14.83
CA ALA A 4 21.32 36.08 14.10
C ALA A 4 22.38 35.00 14.33
N ILE A 5 21.94 33.77 14.62
CA ILE A 5 22.79 32.58 14.56
C ILE A 5 22.69 32.03 13.14
N VAL A 6 23.81 32.17 12.42
CA VAL A 6 24.05 31.62 11.10
C VAL A 6 24.33 30.12 11.26
N ALA A 7 23.45 29.29 10.71
CA ALA A 7 23.72 27.87 10.53
C ALA A 7 24.62 27.70 9.29
N SER A 8 25.94 27.76 9.51
CA SER A 8 26.94 27.35 8.52
C SER A 8 27.39 25.92 8.80
N GLY A 9 27.11 24.99 7.89
CA GLY A 9 27.75 23.68 7.90
C GLY A 9 26.97 22.64 7.12
N LEU A 10 27.65 22.01 6.15
CA LEU A 10 27.24 20.86 5.32
C LEU A 10 26.42 21.16 4.06
N LEU A 11 27.05 21.92 3.15
CA LEU A 11 26.89 21.72 1.71
C LEU A 11 28.29 21.72 1.09
N ASP A 12 28.97 20.57 1.09
CA ASP A 12 29.90 20.20 -0.01
C ASP A 12 30.34 18.74 0.14
N GLU A 13 29.60 17.79 -0.45
CA GLU A 13 30.19 16.51 -0.86
C GLU A 13 29.65 16.17 -2.25
N THR A 14 30.32 16.72 -3.26
CA THR A 14 30.26 16.21 -4.62
C THR A 14 30.91 14.82 -4.65
N MET A 15 30.09 13.75 -4.58
CA MET A 15 30.57 12.37 -4.70
C MET A 15 31.21 12.14 -6.08
N THR A 16 32.54 12.16 -6.12
CA THR A 16 33.31 11.75 -7.30
C THR A 16 33.45 10.22 -7.29
N ILE A 17 32.82 9.54 -8.25
CA ILE A 17 32.86 8.08 -8.38
C ILE A 17 34.27 7.64 -8.80
N LYS A 18 35.05 7.09 -7.86
CA LYS A 18 36.30 6.37 -8.17
C LYS A 18 35.99 4.93 -8.55
N ARG A 19 36.47 4.49 -9.72
CA ARG A 19 36.46 3.08 -10.16
C ARG A 19 37.24 2.22 -9.16
N VAL A 20 36.59 1.18 -8.62
CA VAL A 20 37.20 0.18 -7.75
C VAL A 20 37.90 -0.89 -8.60
N HIS A 21 39.17 -1.15 -8.30
CA HIS A 21 39.97 -2.23 -8.89
C HIS A 21 39.65 -3.58 -8.24
N SER A 22 39.66 -4.62 -9.10
CA SER A 22 39.81 -6.07 -8.88
C SER A 22 39.43 -6.67 -7.52
N LEU A 23 38.42 -7.54 -7.55
CA LEU A 23 38.09 -8.50 -6.48
C LEU A 23 38.91 -9.78 -6.67
N ASP A 24 39.59 -10.23 -5.61
CA ASP A 24 40.21 -11.55 -5.51
C ASP A 24 39.16 -12.66 -5.38
N GLU A 25 39.41 -13.80 -6.03
CA GLU A 25 38.54 -14.98 -6.04
C GLU A 25 38.45 -15.68 -4.67
N PRO A 26 37.26 -16.16 -4.25
CA PRO A 26 37.17 -17.05 -3.10
C PRO A 26 37.45 -18.51 -3.49
N LYS A 27 38.39 -19.12 -2.76
CA LYS A 27 38.70 -20.56 -2.82
C LYS A 27 37.52 -21.40 -2.30
N SER A 28 37.25 -22.50 -2.99
CA SER A 28 36.24 -23.50 -2.64
C SER A 28 36.58 -24.28 -1.37
N PRO A 29 35.57 -24.69 -0.58
CA PRO A 29 35.71 -25.83 0.31
C PRO A 29 34.95 -27.06 -0.19
N THR A 30 35.52 -28.18 0.19
CA THR A 30 35.41 -29.55 -0.27
C THR A 30 34.12 -30.25 0.21
N SER A 31 33.70 -31.25 -0.54
CA SER A 31 32.59 -32.16 -0.25
C SER A 31 32.74 -32.90 1.08
N THR A 32 31.68 -33.03 1.88
CA THR A 32 31.57 -34.08 2.90
C THR A 32 30.10 -34.50 3.11
N THR A 33 29.83 -35.73 2.66
CA THR A 33 28.81 -36.73 3.08
C THR A 33 27.43 -36.33 3.63
N MET A 34 26.42 -36.87 2.95
CA MET A 34 25.04 -37.01 3.42
C MET A 34 24.97 -37.93 4.65
N ASN A 35 24.22 -37.53 5.67
CA ASN A 35 23.68 -38.43 6.69
C ASN A 35 22.18 -38.21 6.82
N THR A 36 21.44 -39.26 6.50
CA THR A 36 20.00 -39.44 6.75
C THR A 36 19.73 -39.59 8.24
N ILE A 37 18.84 -38.78 8.80
CA ILE A 37 18.25 -39.02 10.12
C ILE A 37 16.74 -39.05 9.96
N ASP A 38 16.23 -40.28 10.03
CA ASP A 38 14.82 -40.65 10.16
C ASP A 38 14.41 -40.44 11.63
N SER A 39 13.25 -39.83 11.90
CA SER A 39 12.59 -39.91 13.21
C SER A 39 11.09 -39.59 13.12
N PRO A 40 10.25 -40.23 13.96
CA PRO A 40 8.90 -40.62 13.57
C PRO A 40 7.81 -39.60 13.91
N VAL A 41 6.84 -39.51 13.00
CA VAL A 41 5.65 -38.65 13.06
C VAL A 41 4.64 -39.18 14.09
N LYS A 42 4.37 -38.38 15.14
CA LYS A 42 3.12 -38.50 15.93
C LYS A 42 2.06 -37.57 15.33
N LYS A 43 1.13 -38.13 14.56
CA LYS A 43 -0.13 -37.44 14.19
C LYS A 43 -0.97 -37.27 15.46
N LYS A 44 -1.07 -36.05 15.99
CA LYS A 44 -2.11 -35.70 16.97
C LYS A 44 -3.39 -35.36 16.22
N GLY A 45 -4.44 -36.13 16.48
CA GLY A 45 -5.78 -35.89 15.95
C GLY A 45 -6.32 -34.53 16.39
N ARG A 46 -6.89 -33.81 15.43
CA ARG A 46 -7.63 -32.56 15.62
C ARG A 46 -8.88 -32.87 16.45
N LYS A 47 -8.93 -32.36 17.68
CA LYS A 47 -10.17 -32.21 18.44
C LYS A 47 -10.68 -30.80 18.18
N ASP A 48 -11.88 -30.70 17.65
CA ASP A 48 -12.61 -29.44 17.52
C ASP A 48 -12.75 -28.79 18.91
N LYS A 49 -12.07 -27.66 19.07
CA LYS A 49 -12.37 -26.62 20.05
C LYS A 49 -12.53 -25.35 19.25
N ASP A 50 -13.67 -25.23 18.59
CA ASP A 50 -14.11 -23.99 17.97
C ASP A 50 -14.29 -22.96 19.08
N ASP A 51 -13.70 -21.76 18.89
CA ASP A 51 -13.74 -20.54 19.74
C ASP A 51 -12.44 -20.11 20.45
N GLU A 52 -11.36 -20.89 20.41
CA GLU A 52 -10.09 -20.46 21.06
C GLU A 52 -9.06 -19.95 20.03
N ILE A 53 -8.54 -18.72 20.23
CA ILE A 53 -7.48 -18.14 19.38
C ILE A 53 -6.31 -19.15 19.28
N PRO A 54 -5.88 -19.56 18.07
CA PRO A 54 -4.80 -20.52 17.88
C PRO A 54 -3.50 -20.10 18.56
N GLN A 55 -2.71 -21.08 19.00
CA GLN A 55 -1.39 -20.83 19.57
C GLN A 55 -0.39 -20.52 18.45
N PRO A 56 0.39 -19.44 18.55
CA PRO A 56 1.40 -19.12 17.55
C PRO A 56 2.55 -20.12 17.61
N GLU A 57 2.92 -20.65 16.46
CA GLU A 57 4.13 -21.41 16.23
C GLU A 57 5.21 -20.45 15.74
N PHE A 58 6.38 -20.51 16.38
CA PHE A 58 7.52 -19.68 16.02
C PHE A 58 8.44 -20.43 15.06
N THR A 59 8.90 -19.76 14.02
CA THR A 59 9.90 -20.30 13.10
C THR A 59 11.26 -20.36 13.83
N THR A 60 11.75 -21.56 14.13
CA THR A 60 13.03 -21.76 14.86
C THR A 60 14.21 -22.15 13.96
N THR A 61 14.00 -22.31 12.66
CA THR A 61 15.00 -22.87 11.74
C THR A 61 15.80 -21.76 11.05
N GLU A 62 17.13 -21.85 11.12
CA GLU A 62 18.06 -21.08 10.25
C GLU A 62 17.83 -21.37 8.75
N HIS A 63 17.21 -22.51 8.45
CA HIS A 63 16.87 -22.91 7.09
C HIS A 63 15.66 -22.12 6.57
N ILE A 64 15.86 -21.36 5.49
CA ILE A 64 14.81 -20.64 4.78
C ILE A 64 14.14 -21.59 3.77
N PRO A 65 12.86 -21.99 3.97
CA PRO A 65 12.16 -22.77 2.98
C PRO A 65 11.94 -21.93 1.72
N ILE A 66 12.53 -22.34 0.60
CA ILE A 66 12.43 -21.62 -0.69
C ILE A 66 10.99 -21.66 -1.23
N THR A 67 10.28 -22.76 -0.98
CA THR A 67 8.87 -22.92 -1.37
C THR A 67 8.10 -23.67 -0.29
N THR A 68 6.82 -23.35 -0.15
CA THR A 68 5.88 -24.09 0.72
C THR A 68 4.75 -24.64 -0.13
N HIS A 69 4.25 -25.84 0.19
CA HIS A 69 3.15 -26.50 -0.51
C HIS A 69 2.02 -26.79 0.47
N THR A 70 0.77 -26.84 -0.01
CA THR A 70 -0.42 -27.05 0.84
C THR A 70 -0.37 -28.33 1.66
N ASN A 71 0.29 -29.39 1.17
CA ASN A 71 0.39 -30.68 1.85
C ASN A 71 1.73 -30.88 2.59
N ALA A 72 2.55 -29.84 2.69
CA ALA A 72 3.81 -29.93 3.43
C ALA A 72 3.51 -30.10 4.93
N PHE A 73 4.28 -30.96 5.59
CA PHE A 73 4.14 -31.20 7.03
C PHE A 73 4.40 -29.90 7.81
N GLY A 74 3.52 -29.56 8.75
CA GLY A 74 3.64 -28.35 9.57
C GLY A 74 3.17 -27.06 8.89
N VAL A 75 2.45 -27.13 7.78
CA VAL A 75 1.82 -25.96 7.16
C VAL A 75 0.32 -25.97 7.48
N ASP A 76 -0.13 -25.04 8.31
CA ASP A 76 -1.53 -24.90 8.74
C ASP A 76 -1.90 -23.40 8.90
N PRO A 77 -2.24 -22.71 7.79
CA PRO A 77 -2.50 -21.28 7.82
C PRO A 77 -3.75 -20.95 8.64
N VAL A 78 -3.71 -19.87 9.43
CA VAL A 78 -4.90 -19.37 10.13
C VAL A 78 -5.96 -18.94 9.10
N PRO A 79 -7.15 -19.57 9.06
CA PRO A 79 -8.14 -19.25 8.03
C PRO A 79 -8.64 -17.80 8.16
N VAL A 80 -8.85 -17.14 7.01
CA VAL A 80 -9.44 -15.79 6.95
C VAL A 80 -10.81 -15.87 6.29
N LEU A 81 -11.86 -15.55 7.04
CA LEU A 81 -13.21 -15.41 6.52
C LEU A 81 -13.41 -13.98 6.00
N TRP A 82 -12.85 -13.69 4.83
CA TRP A 82 -12.63 -12.34 4.27
C TRP A 82 -13.74 -11.31 4.52
N SER A 83 -15.00 -11.72 4.35
CA SER A 83 -16.18 -10.84 4.41
C SER A 83 -17.00 -10.99 5.69
N HIS A 84 -16.45 -11.62 6.72
CA HIS A 84 -17.15 -11.73 7.99
C HIS A 84 -17.18 -10.37 8.72
N PRO A 85 -18.35 -9.86 9.13
CA PRO A 85 -18.47 -8.53 9.74
C PRO A 85 -17.85 -8.45 11.14
N ASN A 86 -17.86 -9.55 11.89
CA ASN A 86 -17.14 -9.63 13.17
C ASN A 86 -15.66 -9.92 12.88
N PRO A 87 -14.73 -9.02 13.23
CA PRO A 87 -13.33 -9.22 12.93
C PRO A 87 -12.67 -10.36 13.72
N GLN A 88 -13.17 -10.73 14.91
CA GLN A 88 -12.66 -11.89 15.66
C GLN A 88 -12.87 -13.19 14.90
N ILE A 89 -14.03 -13.32 14.24
CA ILE A 89 -14.39 -14.49 13.44
C ILE A 89 -13.75 -14.41 12.05
N ARG A 90 -13.61 -13.20 11.49
CA ARG A 90 -12.87 -12.97 10.23
C ARG A 90 -11.43 -13.46 10.32
N GLY A 91 -10.78 -13.19 11.45
CA GLY A 91 -9.36 -13.44 11.67
C GLY A 91 -8.47 -12.29 11.15
N PRO A 92 -7.29 -12.11 11.76
CA PRO A 92 -6.32 -11.10 11.34
C PRO A 92 -5.60 -11.47 10.04
N ILE A 93 -5.05 -10.48 9.37
CA ILE A 93 -4.14 -10.69 8.24
C ILE A 93 -2.70 -10.84 8.77
N ILE A 94 -2.07 -11.98 8.48
CA ILE A 94 -0.75 -12.37 8.98
C ILE A 94 0.14 -12.69 7.77
N SER A 95 1.12 -11.83 7.50
CA SER A 95 2.13 -12.00 6.45
C SER A 95 3.57 -11.94 6.99
N THR A 96 3.74 -12.31 8.26
CA THR A 96 5.04 -12.34 8.95
C THR A 96 5.87 -13.60 8.63
N VAL A 97 7.18 -13.48 8.80
CA VAL A 97 8.15 -14.58 8.73
C VAL A 97 8.29 -15.35 10.04
N ARG A 98 7.81 -14.77 11.16
CA ARG A 98 7.91 -15.35 12.51
C ARG A 98 7.00 -16.55 12.72
N HIS A 99 5.92 -16.65 11.94
CA HIS A 99 4.90 -17.70 12.02
C HIS A 99 4.71 -18.35 10.66
N ALA A 100 5.81 -18.73 9.98
CA ALA A 100 5.80 -19.10 8.56
C ALA A 100 4.84 -20.25 8.22
N ALA A 101 4.66 -21.19 9.16
CA ALA A 101 3.71 -22.31 9.09
C ALA A 101 2.23 -21.85 9.08
N GLN A 102 1.93 -20.78 9.81
CA GLN A 102 0.57 -20.36 10.15
C GLN A 102 0.16 -19.01 9.53
N ARG A 103 1.05 -18.35 8.78
CA ARG A 103 0.72 -17.13 8.03
C ARG A 103 -0.39 -17.41 7.00
N ASN A 104 -1.24 -16.42 6.79
CA ASN A 104 -2.46 -16.55 5.99
C ASN A 104 -2.55 -15.55 4.83
N ALA A 105 -1.45 -14.87 4.54
CA ALA A 105 -1.31 -14.00 3.40
C ALA A 105 0.06 -14.17 2.72
N ILE A 106 0.06 -14.09 1.39
CA ILE A 106 1.26 -14.08 0.55
C ILE A 106 1.87 -12.67 0.59
N GLY A 107 3.20 -12.57 0.51
CA GLY A 107 3.91 -11.30 0.58
C GLY A 107 4.45 -11.01 1.98
N ALA A 108 4.57 -9.72 2.31
CA ALA A 108 5.09 -9.25 3.60
C ALA A 108 4.34 -7.99 4.05
N HIS A 109 4.33 -7.74 5.36
CA HIS A 109 3.92 -6.45 5.90
C HIS A 109 4.84 -5.33 5.40
N GLN A 110 4.38 -4.07 5.41
CA GLN A 110 5.13 -2.90 4.93
C GLN A 110 5.26 -2.81 3.40
N GLY A 111 4.54 -3.65 2.64
CA GLY A 111 4.49 -3.60 1.18
C GLY A 111 5.88 -3.54 0.54
N SER A 112 6.11 -2.54 -0.33
CA SER A 112 7.40 -2.33 -1.00
C SER A 112 8.56 -1.99 -0.05
N TYR A 113 8.27 -1.53 1.18
CA TYR A 113 9.30 -1.17 2.16
C TYR A 113 9.89 -2.35 2.92
N CYS A 114 9.29 -3.55 2.83
CA CYS A 114 9.80 -4.75 3.49
C CYS A 114 11.26 -5.08 3.10
N ILE A 115 11.70 -4.68 1.90
CA ILE A 115 13.07 -4.86 1.44
C ILE A 115 14.07 -4.06 2.31
N TYR A 116 13.71 -2.85 2.74
CA TYR A 116 14.57 -2.05 3.62
C TYR A 116 14.67 -2.64 5.02
N THR A 117 13.59 -3.25 5.51
CA THR A 117 13.59 -4.03 6.75
C THR A 117 14.56 -5.21 6.62
N GLY A 118 14.53 -5.93 5.50
CA GLY A 118 15.50 -6.99 5.19
C GLY A 118 16.95 -6.48 5.16
N LEU A 119 17.21 -5.33 4.53
CA LEU A 119 18.52 -4.69 4.53
C LEU A 119 19.00 -4.30 5.94
N ALA A 120 18.10 -3.78 6.78
CA ALA A 120 18.41 -3.41 8.16
C ALA A 120 18.78 -4.64 9.01
N VAL A 121 18.08 -5.76 8.82
CA VAL A 121 18.41 -7.06 9.45
C VAL A 121 19.77 -7.55 8.95
N ALA A 122 20.01 -7.55 7.64
CA ALA A 122 21.29 -7.97 7.06
C ALA A 122 22.47 -7.11 7.54
N ALA A 123 22.24 -5.82 7.78
CA ALA A 123 23.23 -4.91 8.34
C ALA A 123 23.42 -5.04 9.87
N GLY A 124 22.69 -5.94 10.53
CA GLY A 124 22.72 -6.11 11.99
C GLY A 124 22.17 -4.89 12.75
N LYS A 125 21.31 -4.09 12.11
CA LYS A 125 20.70 -2.87 12.66
C LYS A 125 19.27 -3.06 13.13
N LEU A 126 18.67 -4.20 12.83
CA LEU A 126 17.34 -4.59 13.27
C LEU A 126 17.33 -6.06 13.67
N ASP A 127 16.73 -6.36 14.82
CA ASP A 127 16.48 -7.73 15.25
C ASP A 127 15.35 -8.33 14.38
N PRO A 128 15.56 -9.45 13.69
CA PRO A 128 14.53 -10.11 12.88
C PRO A 128 13.31 -10.56 13.70
N ASP A 129 13.48 -10.81 15.00
CA ASP A 129 12.41 -11.22 15.91
C ASP A 129 11.75 -10.05 16.64
N TYR A 130 12.15 -8.82 16.32
CA TYR A 130 11.58 -7.61 16.92
C TYR A 130 10.06 -7.56 16.75
N VAL A 131 9.37 -7.44 17.90
CA VAL A 131 7.92 -7.22 17.95
C VAL A 131 7.64 -5.72 18.06
N PRO A 132 6.97 -5.11 17.08
CA PRO A 132 6.63 -3.70 17.15
C PRO A 132 5.78 -3.38 18.38
N ASN A 133 6.15 -2.34 19.13
CA ASN A 133 5.30 -1.79 20.18
C ASN A 133 4.20 -0.92 19.55
N LEU A 134 2.99 -1.46 19.48
CA LEU A 134 1.80 -0.76 18.95
C LEU A 134 1.00 -0.02 20.04
N LYS A 135 1.53 0.12 21.25
CA LYS A 135 0.84 0.86 22.32
C LYS A 135 0.75 2.34 21.96
N GLY A 136 -0.47 2.89 22.01
CA GLY A 136 -0.72 4.31 21.72
C GLY A 136 -0.79 4.64 20.22
N THR A 137 -0.86 3.63 19.35
CA THR A 137 -1.03 3.82 17.90
C THR A 137 -2.49 3.73 17.45
N SER A 138 -3.46 3.79 18.38
CA SER A 138 -4.89 3.79 18.07
C SER A 138 -5.25 4.95 17.14
N PRO A 139 -6.20 4.76 16.22
CA PRO A 139 -6.60 5.78 15.27
C PRO A 139 -7.22 7.00 15.99
N VAL A 140 -6.93 8.20 15.50
CA VAL A 140 -7.42 9.45 16.13
C VAL A 140 -8.88 9.78 15.79
N PHE A 141 -9.48 9.06 14.84
CA PHE A 141 -10.91 9.08 14.54
C PHE A 141 -11.38 7.68 14.14
N LYS A 142 -12.67 7.40 14.31
CA LYS A 142 -13.25 6.11 13.97
C LYS A 142 -13.52 6.01 12.47
N ILE A 143 -13.28 4.83 11.92
CA ILE A 143 -13.68 4.48 10.56
C ILE A 143 -14.50 3.20 10.69
N GLY A 144 -15.76 3.25 10.23
CA GLY A 144 -16.70 2.14 10.27
C GLY A 144 -16.99 1.57 11.66
N PRO A 145 -17.50 0.32 11.73
CA PRO A 145 -17.72 -0.60 10.61
C PRO A 145 -18.85 -0.15 9.68
N HIS A 146 -18.67 -0.33 8.36
CA HIS A 146 -19.70 -0.08 7.35
C HIS A 146 -20.30 -1.40 6.84
N PRO A 147 -21.60 -1.45 6.48
CA PRO A 147 -22.23 -2.66 5.95
C PRO A 147 -21.54 -3.23 4.70
N SER A 148 -20.95 -2.35 3.89
CA SER A 148 -20.18 -2.69 2.69
C SER A 148 -18.98 -3.62 2.98
N TRP A 149 -18.47 -3.66 4.21
CA TRP A 149 -17.33 -4.49 4.61
C TRP A 149 -17.67 -5.98 4.67
N ALA A 150 -18.95 -6.29 4.87
CA ALA A 150 -19.45 -7.66 4.91
C ALA A 150 -19.76 -8.23 3.51
N ASP A 151 -19.66 -7.42 2.45
CA ASP A 151 -19.89 -7.87 1.08
C ASP A 151 -18.57 -8.27 0.40
N PRO A 152 -18.37 -9.57 0.06
CA PRO A 152 -17.16 -10.07 -0.61
C PRO A 152 -16.89 -9.43 -1.97
N LYS A 153 -17.89 -8.81 -2.60
CA LYS A 153 -17.76 -8.18 -3.91
C LYS A 153 -17.41 -6.69 -3.81
N LYS A 154 -17.56 -6.08 -2.63
CA LYS A 154 -17.34 -4.63 -2.44
C LYS A 154 -15.90 -4.31 -2.08
N ILE A 155 -15.30 -5.04 -1.14
CA ILE A 155 -13.92 -4.85 -0.68
C ILE A 155 -13.02 -6.00 -1.11
N SER A 156 -11.94 -5.71 -1.84
CA SER A 156 -11.01 -6.75 -2.30
C SER A 156 -9.54 -6.37 -2.48
N ALA A 157 -9.14 -5.12 -2.28
CA ALA A 157 -7.76 -4.65 -2.42
C ALA A 157 -7.28 -3.85 -1.20
N LEU A 158 -7.98 -3.95 -0.07
CA LEU A 158 -7.62 -3.39 1.22
C LEU A 158 -8.20 -4.24 2.36
N ASP A 159 -7.64 -4.08 3.56
CA ASP A 159 -8.15 -4.70 4.79
C ASP A 159 -8.93 -3.65 5.62
N PRO A 160 -10.26 -3.79 5.75
CA PRO A 160 -11.10 -2.76 6.38
C PRO A 160 -10.89 -2.67 7.90
N PHE A 161 -10.30 -3.69 8.53
CA PHE A 161 -9.95 -3.68 9.96
C PHE A 161 -8.47 -3.32 10.21
N GLY A 162 -7.75 -2.93 9.16
CA GLY A 162 -6.31 -2.66 9.20
C GLY A 162 -5.90 -1.51 10.14
N HIS A 163 -6.81 -0.58 10.42
CA HIS A 163 -6.60 0.56 11.34
C HIS A 163 -6.89 0.21 12.80
N ALA A 164 -7.71 -0.81 13.03
CA ALA A 164 -8.19 -1.19 14.36
C ALA A 164 -7.44 -2.39 14.95
N THR A 165 -6.27 -2.74 14.41
CA THR A 165 -5.54 -3.98 14.74
C THR A 165 -5.35 -4.20 16.24
N THR A 166 -4.94 -3.16 16.98
CA THR A 166 -4.68 -3.24 18.42
C THR A 166 -5.96 -3.37 19.25
N GLU A 167 -7.05 -2.74 18.80
CA GLU A 167 -8.35 -2.73 19.49
C GLU A 167 -9.07 -4.06 19.29
N VAL A 168 -9.02 -4.55 18.06
CA VAL A 168 -9.66 -5.78 17.64
C VAL A 168 -8.81 -6.99 18.04
N TYR A 169 -7.56 -7.07 17.59
CA TYR A 169 -6.73 -8.28 17.77
C TYR A 169 -5.84 -8.23 19.01
N GLY A 170 -6.21 -7.44 20.04
CA GLY A 170 -5.41 -7.27 21.25
C GLY A 170 -5.06 -8.59 21.95
N ASP A 171 -5.99 -9.55 22.01
CA ASP A 171 -5.74 -10.85 22.63
C ASP A 171 -4.84 -11.77 21.78
N TRP A 172 -4.86 -11.61 20.45
CA TRP A 172 -3.92 -12.28 19.57
C TRP A 172 -2.49 -11.75 19.79
N LEU A 173 -2.35 -10.41 19.87
CA LEU A 173 -1.07 -9.77 20.13
C LEU A 173 -0.48 -10.21 21.49
N LYS A 174 -1.32 -10.31 22.54
CA LYS A 174 -0.89 -10.83 23.85
C LYS A 174 -0.41 -12.28 23.80
N LYS A 175 -0.99 -13.11 22.93
CA LYS A 175 -0.56 -14.50 22.70
C LYS A 175 0.77 -14.60 21.94
N GLY A 176 1.28 -13.50 21.39
CA GLY A 176 2.57 -13.44 20.70
C GLY A 176 2.48 -13.43 19.17
N TRP A 177 1.28 -13.32 18.60
CA TRP A 177 1.09 -13.17 17.16
C TRP A 177 1.67 -11.85 16.65
N ASP A 178 2.50 -11.90 15.60
CA ASP A 178 2.95 -10.72 14.86
C ASP A 178 1.89 -10.29 13.82
N ILE A 179 0.97 -9.43 14.26
CA ILE A 179 -0.06 -8.80 13.43
C ILE A 179 0.25 -7.31 13.34
N ARG A 180 0.36 -6.79 12.12
CA ARG A 180 0.71 -5.38 11.87
C ARG A 180 -0.42 -4.64 11.18
N PRO A 181 -0.68 -3.38 11.57
CA PRO A 181 -1.66 -2.53 10.89
C PRO A 181 -1.34 -2.39 9.40
N THR A 182 -2.35 -2.54 8.57
CA THR A 182 -2.30 -2.26 7.12
C THR A 182 -2.94 -0.92 6.79
N MET A 183 -3.48 -0.24 7.80
CA MET A 183 -3.98 1.13 7.73
C MET A 183 -3.61 1.89 8.99
N ALA A 184 -3.27 3.16 8.86
CA ALA A 184 -2.99 4.04 9.99
C ALA A 184 -3.63 5.40 9.77
N VAL A 185 -4.17 5.98 10.84
CA VAL A 185 -5.03 7.16 10.78
C VAL A 185 -4.52 8.22 11.77
N THR A 186 -4.38 9.46 11.32
CA THR A 186 -3.87 10.57 12.13
C THR A 186 -4.46 11.91 11.70
N GLN A 187 -4.14 12.98 12.42
CA GLN A 187 -4.47 14.35 12.05
C GLN A 187 -3.18 15.14 11.80
N ALA A 188 -3.24 16.09 10.87
CA ALA A 188 -2.10 16.91 10.49
C ALA A 188 -2.53 18.31 10.07
N HIS A 189 -1.54 19.21 10.03
CA HIS A 189 -1.67 20.48 9.33
C HIS A 189 -0.97 20.34 7.97
N LEU A 190 -1.66 20.71 6.89
CA LEU A 190 -1.05 20.83 5.57
C LEU A 190 -0.69 22.27 5.30
N ASP A 191 0.55 22.48 4.90
CA ASP A 191 1.08 23.77 4.53
C ASP A 191 1.43 23.77 3.04
N LEU A 192 0.51 24.28 2.23
CA LEU A 192 0.65 24.33 0.77
C LEU A 192 0.76 25.79 0.32
N PRO A 193 1.80 26.16 -0.45
CA PRO A 193 1.94 27.50 -1.02
C PRO A 193 0.67 27.96 -1.76
N GLU A 194 0.02 27.05 -2.50
CA GLU A 194 -1.18 27.35 -3.28
C GLU A 194 -2.38 27.74 -2.42
N CYS A 195 -2.47 27.23 -1.18
CA CYS A 195 -3.50 27.66 -0.23
C CYS A 195 -3.26 29.11 0.22
N ARG A 196 -2.00 29.53 0.41
CA ARG A 196 -1.65 30.92 0.72
C ARG A 196 -1.91 31.85 -0.45
N GLU A 197 -1.55 31.42 -1.66
CA GLU A 197 -1.83 32.17 -2.88
C GLU A 197 -3.34 32.31 -3.10
N ALA A 198 -4.11 31.25 -2.86
CA ALA A 198 -5.57 31.30 -2.93
C ALA A 198 -6.19 32.24 -1.90
N LEU A 199 -5.65 32.31 -0.67
CA LEU A 199 -6.06 33.31 0.32
C LEU A 199 -5.73 34.73 -0.14
N ALA A 200 -4.51 34.98 -0.61
CA ALA A 200 -4.07 36.30 -1.09
C ALA A 200 -4.90 36.77 -2.29
N ALA A 201 -5.27 35.86 -3.20
CA ALA A 201 -6.13 36.12 -4.34
C ALA A 201 -7.63 36.17 -4.00
N GLY A 202 -8.03 35.92 -2.75
CA GLY A 202 -9.43 35.89 -2.31
C GLY A 202 -10.26 34.70 -2.81
N ARG A 203 -9.62 33.66 -3.37
CA ARG A 203 -10.26 32.42 -3.83
C ARG A 203 -10.62 31.49 -2.66
N LEU A 204 -9.85 31.54 -1.59
CA LEU A 204 -10.16 30.91 -0.29
C LEU A 204 -10.34 31.98 0.79
N LYS A 205 -11.08 31.63 1.85
CA LYS A 205 -11.22 32.46 3.05
C LYS A 205 -10.87 31.61 4.27
N ALA A 206 -10.09 32.15 5.19
CA ALA A 206 -9.78 31.46 6.43
C ALA A 206 -11.00 31.46 7.36
N ASP A 207 -11.30 30.31 7.95
CA ASP A 207 -12.37 30.11 8.94
C ASP A 207 -11.82 29.75 10.33
N GLY A 208 -10.50 29.52 10.44
CA GLY A 208 -9.81 29.11 11.66
C GLY A 208 -10.05 27.66 12.07
N LYS A 209 -10.91 26.92 11.36
CA LYS A 209 -11.27 25.53 11.63
C LYS A 209 -10.71 24.59 10.57
N ILE A 210 -11.10 24.78 9.30
CA ILE A 210 -10.59 24.00 8.18
C ILE A 210 -9.32 24.64 7.61
N LEU A 211 -9.30 25.98 7.52
CA LEU A 211 -8.22 26.77 6.96
C LEU A 211 -7.86 27.93 7.90
N LYS A 212 -6.60 27.94 8.34
CA LYS A 212 -6.04 29.01 9.17
C LYS A 212 -5.66 30.21 8.32
N ALA A 213 -5.59 31.39 8.96
CA ALA A 213 -5.13 32.63 8.31
C ALA A 213 -3.69 32.54 7.76
N SER A 214 -2.88 31.60 8.27
CA SER A 214 -1.52 31.33 7.76
C SER A 214 -1.48 30.58 6.42
N GLY A 215 -2.63 30.11 5.91
CA GLY A 215 -2.75 29.22 4.75
C GLY A 215 -2.61 27.74 5.07
N GLN A 216 -2.35 27.38 6.33
CA GLN A 216 -2.36 25.99 6.75
C GLN A 216 -3.78 25.46 6.86
N SER A 217 -4.05 24.30 6.27
CA SER A 217 -5.32 23.60 6.46
C SER A 217 -5.19 22.46 7.47
N ILE A 218 -6.27 22.18 8.19
CA ILE A 218 -6.36 21.07 9.15
C ILE A 218 -6.98 19.89 8.43
N VAL A 219 -6.31 18.73 8.50
CA VAL A 219 -6.78 17.52 7.83
C VAL A 219 -6.69 16.29 8.72
N SER A 220 -7.64 15.40 8.50
CA SER A 220 -7.54 14.00 8.86
C SER A 220 -6.83 13.24 7.73
N LYS A 221 -5.95 12.29 8.07
CA LYS A 221 -5.17 11.52 7.11
C LYS A 221 -5.26 10.03 7.40
N ALA A 222 -5.33 9.23 6.35
CA ALA A 222 -5.21 7.78 6.44
C ALA A 222 -4.16 7.27 5.44
N ALA A 223 -3.20 6.46 5.90
CA ALA A 223 -2.29 5.70 5.03
C ALA A 223 -2.81 4.26 4.93
N ILE A 224 -2.86 3.71 3.72
CA ILE A 224 -3.40 2.37 3.46
C ILE A 224 -2.42 1.56 2.61
N GLU A 225 -2.07 0.37 3.10
CA GLU A 225 -1.35 -0.66 2.36
C GLU A 225 -2.32 -1.55 1.57
N PRO A 226 -1.94 -2.01 0.37
CA PRO A 226 -2.79 -2.89 -0.43
C PRO A 226 -2.87 -4.28 0.19
N VAL A 227 -4.10 -4.79 0.39
CA VAL A 227 -4.36 -6.15 0.84
C VAL A 227 -5.38 -6.80 -0.09
N TRP A 228 -4.92 -7.68 -0.96
CA TRP A 228 -5.71 -8.24 -2.04
C TRP A 228 -6.36 -9.56 -1.66
N TYR A 229 -7.67 -9.65 -1.86
CA TYR A 229 -8.42 -10.89 -1.84
C TYR A 229 -8.52 -11.47 -3.23
N LEU A 230 -7.63 -12.42 -3.53
CA LEU A 230 -7.36 -12.93 -4.87
C LEU A 230 -8.60 -13.47 -5.61
N PRO A 231 -9.57 -14.16 -4.97
CA PRO A 231 -10.78 -14.60 -5.66
C PRO A 231 -11.60 -13.45 -6.25
N GLU A 232 -11.78 -12.36 -5.50
CA GLU A 232 -12.55 -11.21 -5.98
C GLU A 232 -11.75 -10.36 -6.96
N ILE A 233 -10.43 -10.23 -6.78
CA ILE A 233 -9.56 -9.61 -7.79
C ILE A 233 -9.72 -10.34 -9.13
N ALA A 234 -9.63 -11.68 -9.14
CA ALA A 234 -9.77 -12.48 -10.35
C ALA A 234 -11.15 -12.27 -11.01
N ARG A 235 -12.22 -12.24 -10.20
CA ARG A 235 -13.57 -11.95 -10.69
C ARG A 235 -13.67 -10.57 -11.36
N ARG A 236 -13.06 -9.53 -10.78
CA ARG A 236 -13.06 -8.16 -11.34
C ARG A 236 -12.29 -8.06 -12.65
N PHE A 237 -11.25 -8.88 -12.83
CA PHE A 237 -10.53 -9.00 -14.09
C PHE A 237 -11.12 -10.02 -15.06
N GLU A 238 -12.32 -10.54 -14.77
CA GLU A 238 -13.01 -11.52 -15.61
C GLU A 238 -12.12 -12.72 -15.95
N THR A 239 -11.33 -13.16 -14.98
CA THR A 239 -10.36 -14.26 -15.13
C THR A 239 -10.46 -15.27 -13.99
N THR A 240 -9.78 -16.40 -14.13
CA THR A 240 -9.71 -17.40 -13.06
C THR A 240 -8.63 -17.03 -12.04
N GLU A 241 -8.83 -17.38 -10.77
CA GLU A 241 -7.83 -17.17 -9.71
C GLU A 241 -6.48 -17.81 -10.08
N THR A 242 -6.51 -19.00 -10.67
CA THR A 242 -5.32 -19.71 -11.16
C THR A 242 -4.59 -18.94 -12.26
N HIS A 243 -5.32 -18.40 -13.24
CA HIS A 243 -4.71 -17.61 -14.31
C HIS A 243 -4.12 -16.31 -13.76
N LEU A 244 -4.85 -15.59 -12.90
CA LEU A 244 -4.37 -14.38 -12.24
C LEU A 244 -3.04 -14.63 -11.52
N ARG A 245 -3.00 -15.63 -10.63
CA ARG A 245 -1.80 -16.00 -9.86
C ARG A 245 -0.62 -16.34 -10.75
N ARG A 246 -0.84 -17.17 -11.78
CA ARG A 246 0.21 -17.58 -12.73
C ARG A 246 0.76 -16.39 -13.52
N SER A 247 -0.12 -15.49 -13.95
CA SER A 247 0.25 -14.28 -14.66
C SER A 247 1.08 -13.34 -13.77
N ILE A 248 0.65 -13.10 -12.53
CA ILE A 248 1.43 -12.30 -11.56
C ILE A 248 2.80 -12.93 -11.33
N PHE A 249 2.85 -14.22 -10.93
CA PHE A 249 4.10 -14.94 -10.67
C PHE A 249 5.08 -14.88 -11.86
N ARG A 250 4.56 -15.04 -13.09
CA ARG A 250 5.40 -14.96 -14.30
C ARG A 250 5.91 -13.54 -14.54
N MET A 251 5.06 -12.52 -14.40
CA MET A 251 5.44 -11.12 -14.66
C MET A 251 6.35 -10.55 -13.57
N THR A 252 6.30 -11.09 -12.36
CA THR A 252 7.25 -10.77 -11.28
C THR A 252 8.53 -11.60 -11.38
N ASN A 253 8.80 -12.27 -12.50
CA ASN A 253 9.97 -13.13 -12.71
C ASN A 253 10.16 -14.18 -11.60
N GLY A 254 9.06 -14.80 -11.17
CA GLY A 254 9.08 -15.87 -10.19
C GLY A 254 9.08 -15.40 -8.73
N MET A 255 8.87 -14.11 -8.44
CA MET A 255 8.65 -13.69 -7.05
C MET A 255 7.35 -14.28 -6.51
N TYR A 256 7.36 -14.64 -5.22
CA TYR A 256 6.24 -15.24 -4.48
C TYR A 256 5.77 -16.59 -5.05
N PRO A 257 6.59 -17.66 -4.95
CA PRO A 257 6.21 -19.01 -5.38
C PRO A 257 4.87 -19.50 -4.83
N GLU A 258 4.46 -19.02 -3.66
CA GLU A 258 3.19 -19.32 -3.00
C GLU A 258 1.96 -18.91 -3.81
N LEU A 259 2.10 -17.97 -4.77
CA LEU A 259 1.04 -17.69 -5.74
C LEU A 259 0.67 -18.97 -6.51
N ILE A 260 1.64 -19.86 -6.75
CA ILE A 260 1.44 -21.14 -7.45
C ILE A 260 1.27 -22.29 -6.46
N THR A 261 2.12 -22.37 -5.45
CA THR A 261 2.24 -23.56 -4.60
C THR A 261 1.27 -23.58 -3.41
N ARG A 262 0.65 -22.44 -3.07
CA ARG A 262 -0.29 -22.27 -1.96
C ARG A 262 -1.64 -21.69 -2.41
N PRO A 263 -2.43 -22.44 -3.20
CA PRO A 263 -3.78 -22.01 -3.60
C PRO A 263 -4.75 -21.88 -2.42
N ASP A 264 -4.41 -22.46 -1.26
CA ASP A 264 -5.14 -22.35 0.00
C ASP A 264 -5.07 -20.94 0.62
N ILE A 265 -3.98 -20.19 0.41
CA ILE A 265 -3.84 -18.82 0.90
C ILE A 265 -4.51 -17.85 -0.08
N LYS A 266 -5.63 -17.23 0.31
CA LYS A 266 -6.43 -16.35 -0.57
C LYS A 266 -6.08 -14.87 -0.52
N VAL A 267 -5.24 -14.46 0.42
CA VAL A 267 -4.84 -13.06 0.62
C VAL A 267 -3.43 -12.83 0.09
N PHE A 268 -3.20 -11.68 -0.55
CA PHE A 268 -1.90 -11.25 -1.06
C PHE A 268 -1.64 -9.80 -0.70
N LEU A 269 -0.48 -9.50 -0.10
CA LEU A 269 0.02 -8.14 0.11
C LEU A 269 1.05 -7.84 -0.98
N PRO A 270 0.64 -7.27 -2.12
CA PRO A 270 1.56 -6.95 -3.19
C PRO A 270 2.55 -5.86 -2.74
N PRO A 271 3.84 -5.94 -3.13
CA PRO A 271 4.86 -4.96 -2.78
C PRO A 271 4.77 -3.71 -3.68
N ILE A 272 3.59 -3.10 -3.76
CA ILE A 272 3.30 -1.92 -4.59
C ILE A 272 3.01 -0.71 -3.71
N GLY A 273 3.01 0.48 -4.32
CA GLY A 273 2.65 1.70 -3.62
C GLY A 273 1.22 1.62 -3.08
N GLY A 274 1.07 1.98 -1.79
CA GLY A 274 -0.25 2.14 -1.18
C GLY A 274 -0.90 3.46 -1.59
N LEU A 275 -1.76 3.97 -0.72
CA LEU A 275 -2.41 5.26 -0.92
C LEU A 275 -2.48 6.07 0.37
N THR A 276 -2.68 7.37 0.22
CA THR A 276 -2.91 8.27 1.35
C THR A 276 -4.17 9.07 1.08
N ILE A 277 -5.07 9.09 2.05
CA ILE A 277 -6.29 9.88 2.03
C ILE A 277 -6.06 11.13 2.86
N TYR A 278 -6.49 12.28 2.33
CA TYR A 278 -6.54 13.56 3.02
C TYR A 278 -8.01 13.99 3.08
N ILE A 279 -8.48 14.30 4.29
CA ILE A 279 -9.89 14.60 4.57
C ILE A 279 -9.96 15.98 5.23
N TRP A 280 -10.74 16.88 4.64
CA TRP A 280 -11.12 18.18 5.20
C TRP A 280 -12.56 18.10 5.66
N GLY A 281 -12.83 18.49 6.90
CA GLY A 281 -14.14 18.34 7.53
C GLY A 281 -14.19 17.12 8.46
N ASP A 282 -15.39 16.64 8.73
CA ASP A 282 -15.64 15.51 9.62
C ASP A 282 -15.66 14.19 8.83
N PRO A 283 -14.75 13.23 9.10
CA PRO A 283 -14.78 11.92 8.44
C PRO A 283 -16.07 11.14 8.68
N GLU A 284 -16.79 11.36 9.78
CA GLU A 284 -18.03 10.63 10.09
C GLU A 284 -19.20 11.01 9.17
N THR A 285 -19.13 12.18 8.52
CA THR A 285 -20.20 12.64 7.62
C THR A 285 -20.12 12.04 6.24
N ILE A 286 -19.02 11.36 5.90
CA ILE A 286 -18.80 10.93 4.51
C ILE A 286 -19.84 9.90 3.99
N PRO A 287 -20.30 8.93 4.80
CA PRO A 287 -21.34 8.01 4.35
C PRO A 287 -22.72 8.65 4.17
N ASP A 288 -22.95 9.88 4.65
CA ASP A 288 -24.26 10.54 4.59
C ASP A 288 -24.51 11.17 3.21
N GLU A 289 -25.43 10.58 2.45
CA GLU A 289 -25.82 11.05 1.11
C GLU A 289 -26.45 12.45 1.10
N ASN A 290 -26.85 12.99 2.25
CA ASN A 290 -27.41 14.34 2.37
C ASN A 290 -26.33 15.43 2.53
N ILE A 291 -25.08 15.04 2.77
CA ILE A 291 -23.97 15.95 3.01
C ILE A 291 -23.11 16.05 1.75
N GLU A 292 -22.80 17.27 1.32
CA GLU A 292 -22.01 17.49 0.12
C GLU A 292 -20.60 16.91 0.27
N LEU A 293 -20.21 16.03 -0.66
CA LEU A 293 -18.88 15.45 -0.72
C LEU A 293 -18.14 15.89 -1.97
N THR A 294 -17.00 16.54 -1.78
CA THR A 294 -16.03 16.78 -2.86
C THR A 294 -14.93 15.73 -2.78
N CYS A 295 -14.71 14.99 -3.87
CA CYS A 295 -13.73 13.91 -3.91
C CYS A 295 -12.81 14.03 -5.12
N ARG A 296 -11.51 13.85 -4.89
CA ARG A 296 -10.48 13.76 -5.92
C ARG A 296 -9.68 12.47 -5.76
N VAL A 297 -9.68 11.67 -6.82
CA VAL A 297 -8.71 10.59 -6.99
C VAL A 297 -7.52 11.11 -7.79
N HIS A 298 -6.34 10.97 -7.22
CA HIS A 298 -5.11 11.47 -7.81
C HIS A 298 -4.06 10.36 -7.87
N ASP A 299 -3.60 10.03 -9.07
CA ASP A 299 -2.42 9.18 -9.27
C ASP A 299 -1.16 10.06 -9.11
N GLU A 300 -0.21 9.60 -8.31
CA GLU A 300 1.08 10.24 -8.07
C GLU A 300 1.78 10.68 -9.36
N CYS A 301 2.27 11.92 -9.36
CA CYS A 301 3.12 12.45 -10.40
C CYS A 301 4.23 13.28 -9.76
N ASN A 302 5.31 12.62 -9.34
CA ASN A 302 6.42 13.23 -8.59
C ASN A 302 6.95 14.52 -9.25
N GLY A 303 7.23 14.47 -10.55
CA GLY A 303 7.74 15.63 -11.30
C GLY A 303 6.82 16.87 -11.28
N SER A 304 5.50 16.68 -11.31
CA SER A 304 4.57 17.82 -11.29
C SER A 304 4.18 18.19 -9.87
N ASP A 305 3.76 17.20 -9.07
CA ASP A 305 3.23 17.41 -7.72
C ASP A 305 4.29 18.02 -6.79
N VAL A 306 5.53 17.52 -6.85
CA VAL A 306 6.63 18.00 -5.99
C VAL A 306 7.37 19.18 -6.63
N PHE A 307 7.79 19.04 -7.88
CA PHE A 307 8.71 19.99 -8.53
C PHE A 307 8.05 20.99 -9.47
N GLY A 308 6.75 20.91 -9.69
CA GLY A 308 6.03 21.87 -10.53
C GLY A 308 6.39 21.80 -12.02
N SER A 309 6.81 20.63 -12.52
CA SER A 309 7.10 20.44 -13.95
C SER A 309 5.90 20.80 -14.83
N ASP A 310 6.19 21.51 -15.92
CA ASP A 310 5.27 21.98 -16.95
C ASP A 310 4.92 20.92 -18.02
N ILE A 311 5.55 19.74 -17.96
CA ILE A 311 5.34 18.65 -18.92
C ILE A 311 3.91 18.06 -18.81
N CYS A 312 3.28 18.22 -17.65
CA CYS A 312 1.92 17.76 -17.39
C CYS A 312 1.20 18.66 -16.37
N THR A 313 -0.12 18.51 -16.28
CA THR A 313 -1.03 19.37 -15.49
C THR A 313 -1.49 18.72 -14.18
N CYS A 314 -0.76 17.72 -13.66
CA CYS A 314 -1.15 16.98 -12.45
C CYS A 314 -1.28 17.89 -11.22
N ARG A 315 -0.28 18.72 -10.95
CA ARG A 315 -0.31 19.63 -9.78
C ARG A 315 -1.44 20.65 -9.84
N PRO A 316 -1.67 21.40 -10.95
CA PRO A 316 -2.82 22.31 -11.05
C PRO A 316 -4.17 21.62 -10.76
N TYR A 317 -4.37 20.37 -11.20
CA TYR A 317 -5.60 19.65 -10.88
C TYR A 317 -5.68 19.22 -9.41
N LEU A 318 -4.56 18.81 -8.82
CA LEU A 318 -4.48 18.45 -7.41
C LEU A 318 -4.79 19.67 -6.53
N THR A 319 -4.16 20.81 -6.81
CA THR A 319 -4.31 22.03 -6.01
C THR A 319 -5.71 22.61 -6.14
N HIS A 320 -6.29 22.62 -7.35
CA HIS A 320 -7.68 23.01 -7.54
C HIS A 320 -8.64 22.11 -6.75
N ALA A 321 -8.45 20.78 -6.79
CA ALA A 321 -9.26 19.86 -6.01
C ALA A 321 -9.15 20.08 -4.50
N ILE A 322 -7.95 20.39 -3.98
CA ILE A 322 -7.73 20.72 -2.57
C ILE A 322 -8.51 21.99 -2.19
N GLU A 323 -8.50 23.02 -3.03
CA GLU A 323 -9.29 24.23 -2.78
C GLU A 323 -10.79 23.94 -2.73
N GLU A 324 -11.32 23.14 -3.65
CA GLU A 324 -12.73 22.76 -3.62
C GLU A 324 -13.06 21.90 -2.39
N CYS A 325 -12.17 20.97 -2.00
CA CYS A 325 -12.32 20.19 -0.77
C CYS A 325 -12.41 21.09 0.47
N ILE A 326 -11.54 22.12 0.57
CA ILE A 326 -11.58 23.09 1.65
C ILE A 326 -12.90 23.86 1.64
N LYS A 327 -13.34 24.38 0.47
CA LYS A 327 -14.60 25.13 0.36
C LYS A 327 -15.81 24.29 0.77
N THR A 328 -15.88 23.03 0.35
CA THR A 328 -16.97 22.12 0.70
C THR A 328 -16.98 21.84 2.19
N ALA A 329 -15.82 21.55 2.79
CA ALA A 329 -15.69 21.37 4.23
C ALA A 329 -16.13 22.62 5.03
N GLN A 330 -15.81 23.82 4.55
CA GLN A 330 -16.22 25.08 5.17
C GLN A 330 -17.74 25.32 5.13
N LYS A 331 -18.45 24.75 4.16
CA LYS A 331 -19.92 24.83 4.06
C LYS A 331 -20.65 23.78 4.89
N GLY A 332 -19.91 22.95 5.64
CA GLY A 332 -20.47 21.83 6.40
C GLY A 332 -20.54 20.51 5.62
N GLY A 333 -19.94 20.46 4.42
CA GLY A 333 -19.70 19.22 3.69
C GLY A 333 -18.40 18.53 4.13
N CYS A 334 -17.91 17.61 3.30
CA CYS A 334 -16.61 16.98 3.46
C CYS A 334 -15.80 17.03 2.15
N GLY A 335 -14.49 17.24 2.27
CA GLY A 335 -13.55 17.24 1.15
C GLY A 335 -12.56 16.09 1.27
N ILE A 336 -12.33 15.34 0.19
CA ILE A 336 -11.44 14.18 0.18
C ILE A 336 -10.51 14.20 -1.01
N VAL A 337 -9.21 14.01 -0.75
CA VAL A 337 -8.21 13.71 -1.76
C VAL A 337 -7.61 12.35 -1.47
N ILE A 338 -7.77 11.42 -2.41
CA ILE A 338 -7.14 10.09 -2.40
C ILE A 338 -5.91 10.16 -3.30
N TYR A 339 -4.74 10.09 -2.70
CA TYR A 339 -3.45 10.12 -3.39
C TYR A 339 -2.90 8.70 -3.52
N PHE A 340 -2.99 8.12 -4.71
CA PHE A 340 -2.43 6.82 -5.05
C PHE A 340 -0.94 6.95 -5.34
N ARG A 341 -0.12 6.13 -4.69
CA ARG A 341 1.34 6.09 -4.94
C ARG A 341 1.65 5.24 -6.16
N LYS A 342 1.18 5.72 -7.31
CA LYS A 342 1.14 5.03 -8.59
C LYS A 342 1.64 5.94 -9.69
N GLU A 343 2.96 6.06 -9.78
CA GLU A 343 3.62 6.88 -10.79
C GLU A 343 3.38 6.34 -12.23
N GLY A 344 3.22 7.27 -13.18
CA GLY A 344 3.16 6.96 -14.60
C GLY A 344 2.04 5.96 -14.98
N ARG A 345 0.88 6.01 -14.31
CA ARG A 345 -0.23 5.06 -14.52
C ARG A 345 0.17 3.60 -14.28
N SER A 346 1.02 3.33 -13.29
CA SER A 346 1.63 2.02 -12.98
C SER A 346 2.73 1.57 -13.96
N LEU A 347 3.18 2.42 -14.88
CA LEU A 347 4.33 2.11 -15.75
C LEU A 347 5.68 2.46 -15.10
N GLY A 348 5.66 3.24 -14.03
CA GLY A 348 6.85 3.78 -13.39
C GLY A 348 7.44 4.99 -14.11
N GLU A 349 8.36 5.67 -13.42
CA GLU A 349 8.93 6.94 -13.86
C GLU A 349 9.83 6.81 -15.11
N VAL A 350 10.62 5.73 -15.20
CA VAL A 350 11.50 5.47 -16.35
C VAL A 350 10.69 5.39 -17.64
N THR A 351 9.65 4.56 -17.68
CA THR A 351 8.77 4.40 -18.84
C THR A 351 8.06 5.72 -19.19
N LYS A 352 7.59 6.44 -18.18
CA LYS A 352 6.97 7.77 -18.35
C LYS A 352 7.92 8.74 -19.07
N TYR A 353 9.19 8.79 -18.70
CA TYR A 353 10.17 9.65 -19.36
C TYR A 353 10.49 9.21 -20.78
N LEU A 354 10.54 7.90 -21.04
CA LEU A 354 10.65 7.39 -22.40
C LEU A 354 9.45 7.84 -23.27
N VAL A 355 8.23 7.77 -22.74
CA VAL A 355 7.02 8.28 -23.42
C VAL A 355 7.13 9.78 -23.71
N TYR A 356 7.57 10.59 -22.75
CA TYR A 356 7.76 12.03 -22.98
C TYR A 356 8.83 12.33 -24.03
N ASN A 357 9.92 11.56 -24.05
CA ASN A 357 10.95 11.70 -25.07
C ASN A 357 10.41 11.35 -26.46
N THR A 358 9.59 10.30 -26.58
CA THR A 358 8.90 9.97 -27.84
C THR A 358 7.94 11.08 -28.25
N ARG A 359 7.13 11.61 -27.32
CA ARG A 359 6.19 12.71 -27.55
C ARG A 359 6.87 13.97 -28.08
N LYS A 360 8.02 14.34 -27.51
CA LYS A 360 8.80 15.50 -27.96
C LYS A 360 9.46 15.32 -29.33
N ARG A 361 9.71 14.07 -29.75
CA ARG A 361 10.42 13.73 -30.98
C ARG A 361 9.48 13.29 -32.11
N GLN A 362 8.18 13.27 -31.88
CA GLN A 362 7.22 12.92 -32.93
C GLN A 362 7.19 13.96 -34.04
N GLU A 363 6.80 13.53 -35.23
CA GLU A 363 6.57 14.42 -36.37
C GLU A 363 5.42 15.39 -36.05
N GLY A 364 5.68 16.69 -36.21
CA GLY A 364 4.78 17.77 -35.78
C GLY A 364 5.12 18.39 -34.42
N GLY A 365 6.13 17.87 -33.69
CA GLY A 365 6.58 18.42 -32.41
C GLY A 365 5.76 17.94 -31.21
N ASP A 366 6.07 18.49 -30.03
CA ASP A 366 5.44 18.05 -28.78
C ASP A 366 3.93 18.34 -28.78
N SER A 367 3.10 17.30 -28.65
CA SER A 367 1.63 17.41 -28.61
C SER A 367 1.03 16.37 -27.68
N ALA A 368 0.02 16.77 -26.91
CA ALA A 368 -0.72 15.90 -26.00
C ALA A 368 -1.69 14.96 -26.72
N GLU A 369 -2.11 15.29 -27.95
CA GLU A 369 -3.12 14.52 -28.71
C GLU A 369 -2.67 13.07 -28.94
N ARG A 370 -1.38 12.87 -29.25
CA ARG A 370 -0.77 11.56 -29.51
C ARG A 370 -0.19 10.90 -28.27
N TYR A 371 -0.49 11.39 -27.07
CA TYR A 371 0.08 10.85 -25.83
C TYR A 371 -0.17 9.34 -25.67
N PHE A 372 -1.38 8.88 -25.99
CA PHE A 372 -1.72 7.46 -25.89
C PHE A 372 -0.99 6.63 -26.95
N GLU A 373 -0.85 7.14 -28.18
CA GLU A 373 -0.08 6.47 -29.24
C GLU A 373 1.39 6.33 -28.86
N CYS A 374 2.02 7.40 -28.34
CA CYS A 374 3.40 7.34 -27.84
C CYS A 374 3.53 6.35 -26.67
N THR A 375 2.52 6.28 -25.80
CA THR A 375 2.49 5.32 -24.69
C THR A 375 2.42 3.89 -25.21
N GLU A 376 1.56 3.61 -26.19
CA GLU A 376 1.44 2.29 -26.81
C GLU A 376 2.73 1.87 -27.51
N GLN A 377 3.43 2.80 -28.16
CA GLN A 377 4.72 2.52 -28.81
C GLN A 377 5.81 2.14 -27.81
N VAL A 378 5.87 2.80 -26.65
CA VAL A 378 6.94 2.60 -25.66
C VAL A 378 6.63 1.47 -24.68
N ALA A 379 5.39 1.42 -24.17
CA ALA A 379 4.98 0.49 -23.12
C ALA A 379 4.20 -0.73 -23.65
N GLY A 380 3.81 -0.72 -24.93
CA GLY A 380 2.95 -1.72 -25.55
C GLY A 380 1.47 -1.33 -25.50
N LYS A 381 0.66 -2.03 -26.31
CA LYS A 381 -0.80 -1.88 -26.32
C LYS A 381 -1.41 -2.42 -25.04
N TYR A 382 -1.59 -1.55 -24.05
CA TYR A 382 -2.65 -1.77 -23.06
C TYR A 382 -3.94 -1.20 -23.68
N GLN A 383 -5.08 -1.84 -23.43
CA GLN A 383 -6.37 -1.25 -23.84
C GLN A 383 -6.61 0.01 -23.00
N TRP A 384 -6.14 1.15 -23.49
CA TRP A 384 -6.31 2.48 -22.89
C TRP A 384 -7.59 3.18 -23.37
N ASN A 385 -8.18 2.72 -24.49
CA ASN A 385 -9.31 3.34 -25.19
C ASN A 385 -10.69 2.79 -24.82
N THR A 386 -10.77 1.89 -23.87
CA THR A 386 -12.05 1.55 -23.25
C THR A 386 -12.45 2.68 -22.29
N PRO A 387 -13.75 3.03 -22.16
CA PRO A 387 -14.20 4.05 -21.20
C PRO A 387 -13.58 3.81 -19.82
N PRO A 388 -13.46 4.81 -18.93
CA PRO A 388 -12.71 4.72 -17.66
C PRO A 388 -13.08 3.50 -16.77
N TRP A 389 -14.19 2.84 -17.07
CA TRP A 389 -14.73 1.64 -16.44
C TRP A 389 -14.33 0.29 -17.07
N THR A 390 -13.65 0.23 -18.22
CA THR A 390 -13.31 -1.04 -18.90
C THR A 390 -11.88 -1.11 -19.48
N GLY A 391 -11.05 -0.08 -19.28
CA GLY A 391 -9.62 -0.11 -19.62
C GLY A 391 -8.76 -0.61 -18.48
N VAL A 392 -7.53 -0.99 -18.77
CA VAL A 392 -6.51 -1.48 -17.82
C VAL A 392 -6.05 -0.35 -16.89
N HIS A 393 -6.97 0.25 -16.14
CA HIS A 393 -6.73 1.02 -14.93
C HIS A 393 -6.82 0.06 -13.75
N ILE A 394 -6.03 -1.02 -13.81
CA ILE A 394 -6.06 -2.17 -12.88
C ILE A 394 -6.18 -1.69 -11.44
N HIS A 395 -5.30 -0.79 -11.01
CA HIS A 395 -5.31 -0.34 -9.61
C HIS A 395 -6.41 0.68 -9.28
N THR A 396 -6.80 1.54 -10.23
CA THR A 396 -7.79 2.60 -9.99
C THR A 396 -9.20 2.01 -9.98
N GLN A 397 -9.51 1.03 -10.83
CA GLN A 397 -10.78 0.27 -10.78
C GLN A 397 -10.87 -0.67 -9.57
N LEU A 398 -9.74 -1.26 -9.17
CA LEU A 398 -9.69 -2.05 -7.94
C LEU A 398 -9.98 -1.18 -6.73
N CYS A 399 -9.31 -0.04 -6.57
CA CYS A 399 -9.40 0.74 -5.34
C CYS A 399 -10.49 1.81 -5.32
N PHE A 400 -10.94 2.37 -6.45
CA PHE A 400 -11.93 3.46 -6.44
C PHE A 400 -13.27 3.04 -5.83
N VAL A 401 -13.82 1.89 -6.24
CA VAL A 401 -15.06 1.32 -5.69
C VAL A 401 -14.90 0.92 -4.21
N GLN A 402 -13.67 0.67 -3.76
CA GLN A 402 -13.37 0.15 -2.43
C GLN A 402 -13.03 1.22 -1.40
N ILE A 403 -12.43 2.33 -1.83
CA ILE A 403 -12.22 3.48 -0.96
C ILE A 403 -13.58 4.12 -0.70
N VAL A 404 -14.47 4.14 -1.70
CA VAL A 404 -15.88 4.36 -1.47
C VAL A 404 -16.39 3.39 -0.40
N ALA A 405 -16.11 2.08 -0.43
CA ALA A 405 -16.57 1.15 0.61
C ALA A 405 -15.91 1.27 2.02
N ILE A 406 -14.78 1.97 2.20
CA ILE A 406 -14.25 2.32 3.54
C ILE A 406 -14.94 3.58 4.07
N VAL A 407 -15.23 4.49 3.15
CA VAL A 407 -15.62 5.87 3.42
C VAL A 407 -17.15 6.05 3.34
N PHE A 408 -17.86 5.09 2.73
CA PHE A 408 -19.30 4.94 2.51
C PHE A 408 -19.70 3.46 2.75
#